data_AF-A0A3D0WE96-F1
#
_entry.id   AF-A0A3D0WE96-F1
#
_cell.length_a   1.000
_cell.length_b   1.000
_cell.length_c   1.000
_cell.angle_alpha   90.00
_cell.angle_beta   90.00
_cell.angle_gamma   90.00
#
_symmetry.space_group_name_H-M   'P 1'
#
loop_
_entity.id
_entity.type
_entity.pdbx_description
1 polymer ?
#
loop_
_entity_poly.entity_id
_entity_poly.type
_entity_poly.pdbx_seq_one_letter_code
_entity_poly.pdbx_strand_id
1 'polypeptide(L)'
;MPADAPLHVVIVTLDNHLAGAVERAGARFAGEGAGISIGFHAASDWDHHAGALDRCIADIGRADIVIATMLFLDDHIRAVMPALEARREDCAAMLGLMSGAEVVKLTRLGAYRMDKPAKGPLALLKRLRGSSKGGGSSGAGQMKMLRRLPRMLRFIPGTAQDVRAYFLTLQYWLAGSDDNVVSMVRALAHRYAGHAVKAEAPRDYPDVGVYHPMLAGGMSERVADLPRATGARGTVGLLLLRSYLLAHDTGHYDGVIAAI
;
A
#
# COMPACT_ATOMS: atom_id res chain seq x y z
N MET A 1 -0.21 8.52 23.04
CA MET A 1 -0.66 9.79 22.44
C MET A 1 -2.12 10.01 22.81
N PRO A 2 -2.59 11.26 22.99
CA PRO A 2 -4.01 11.52 23.07
C PRO A 2 -4.71 11.02 21.79
N ALA A 3 -5.98 10.62 21.90
CA ALA A 3 -6.77 10.26 20.73
C ALA A 3 -6.78 11.44 19.74
N ASP A 4 -6.54 11.15 18.46
CA ASP A 4 -6.57 12.10 17.35
C ASP A 4 -5.50 13.21 17.38
N ALA A 5 -4.33 12.93 17.98
CA ALA A 5 -3.14 13.76 17.79
C ALA A 5 -2.77 13.85 16.28
N PRO A 6 -2.21 14.99 15.82
CA PRO A 6 -1.71 15.09 14.45
C PRO A 6 -0.73 13.97 14.15
N LEU A 7 -0.95 13.29 13.03
CA LEU A 7 -0.16 12.15 12.58
C LEU A 7 0.44 12.46 11.21
N HIS A 8 1.75 12.24 11.09
CA HIS A 8 2.45 12.33 9.82
C HIS A 8 2.91 10.95 9.33
N VAL A 9 2.41 10.53 8.17
CA VAL A 9 2.79 9.27 7.52
C VAL A 9 3.68 9.56 6.32
N VAL A 10 4.86 8.95 6.25
CA VAL A 10 5.78 9.13 5.13
C VAL A 10 5.90 7.83 4.35
N ILE A 11 5.73 7.93 3.04
CA ILE A 11 5.86 6.84 2.08
C ILE A 11 7.06 7.15 1.18
N VAL A 12 8.07 6.29 1.23
CA VAL A 12 9.26 6.38 0.38
C VAL A 12 9.24 5.18 -0.57
N THR A 13 9.24 5.44 -1.87
CA THR A 13 9.17 4.37 -2.87
C THR A 13 10.04 4.62 -4.10
N LEU A 14 10.07 3.68 -5.04
CA LEU A 14 10.92 3.75 -6.22
C LEU A 14 10.45 4.82 -7.20
N ASP A 15 9.15 4.84 -7.50
CA ASP A 15 8.58 5.64 -8.58
C ASP A 15 7.22 6.23 -8.19
N ASN A 16 6.65 7.03 -9.10
CA ASN A 16 5.41 7.78 -8.87
C ASN A 16 4.12 7.01 -9.20
N HIS A 17 4.13 5.68 -9.39
CA HIS A 17 2.93 4.93 -9.83
C HIS A 17 1.71 5.08 -8.90
N LEU A 18 1.93 5.29 -7.60
CA LEU A 18 0.86 5.53 -6.61
C LEU A 18 0.75 6.99 -6.15
N ALA A 19 1.51 7.92 -6.72
CA ALA A 19 1.51 9.32 -6.28
C ALA A 19 0.10 9.92 -6.28
N GLY A 20 -0.64 9.76 -7.38
CA GLY A 20 -2.02 10.27 -7.47
C GLY A 20 -2.98 9.64 -6.46
N ALA A 21 -2.86 8.35 -6.17
CA ALA A 21 -3.69 7.68 -5.17
C ALA A 21 -3.37 8.18 -3.75
N VAL A 22 -2.10 8.45 -3.47
CA VAL A 22 -1.65 9.00 -2.18
C VAL A 22 -2.06 10.46 -2.00
N GLU A 23 -1.96 11.28 -3.05
CA GLU A 23 -2.44 12.67 -3.04
C GLU A 23 -3.94 12.75 -2.75
N ARG A 24 -4.75 11.93 -3.43
CA ARG A 24 -6.21 11.86 -3.19
C ARG A 24 -6.53 11.35 -1.79
N ALA A 25 -5.76 10.38 -1.27
CA ALA A 25 -5.89 9.93 0.12
C ALA A 25 -5.59 11.07 1.12
N GLY A 26 -4.53 11.86 0.87
CA GLY A 26 -4.20 13.03 1.67
C GLY A 26 -5.31 14.10 1.66
N ALA A 27 -5.83 14.42 0.48
CA ALA A 27 -6.96 15.35 0.33
C ALA A 27 -8.21 14.87 1.09
N ARG A 28 -8.49 13.56 1.05
CA ARG A 28 -9.59 12.95 1.82
C ARG A 28 -9.39 13.10 3.32
N PHE A 29 -8.20 12.80 3.85
CA PHE A 29 -7.94 12.98 5.28
C PHE A 29 -8.04 14.44 5.73
N ALA A 30 -7.61 15.38 4.89
CA ALA A 30 -7.77 16.80 5.15
C ALA A 30 -9.25 17.22 5.18
N GLY A 31 -10.04 16.79 4.18
CA GLY A 31 -11.48 17.09 4.11
C GLY A 31 -12.31 16.49 5.25
N GLU A 32 -11.89 15.34 5.77
CA GLU A 32 -12.51 14.68 6.93
C GLU A 32 -12.05 15.28 8.28
N GLY A 33 -11.03 16.16 8.29
CA GLY A 33 -10.45 16.68 9.52
C GLY A 33 -9.78 15.60 10.37
N ALA A 34 -9.27 14.54 9.75
CA ALA A 34 -8.79 13.34 10.44
C ALA A 34 -7.48 13.54 11.24
N GLY A 35 -6.84 14.71 11.12
CA GLY A 35 -5.53 14.97 11.72
C GLY A 35 -4.39 14.15 11.12
N ILE A 36 -4.59 13.55 9.93
CA ILE A 36 -3.59 12.71 9.25
C ILE A 36 -3.06 13.45 8.03
N SER A 37 -1.75 13.48 7.89
CA SER A 37 -1.05 14.02 6.73
C SER A 37 -0.12 12.96 6.12
N ILE A 38 0.08 13.01 4.81
CA ILE A 38 0.91 12.03 4.09
C ILE A 38 2.00 12.76 3.30
N GLY A 39 3.26 12.39 3.52
CA GLY A 39 4.39 12.71 2.64
C GLY A 39 4.67 11.55 1.68
N PHE A 40 4.79 11.81 0.39
CA PHE A 40 5.13 10.81 -0.63
C PHE A 40 6.41 11.22 -1.36
N HIS A 41 7.38 10.32 -1.39
CA HIS A 41 8.69 10.56 -1.99
C HIS A 41 9.07 9.41 -2.91
N ALA A 42 9.17 9.69 -4.21
CA ALA A 42 9.69 8.75 -5.19
C ALA A 42 11.20 8.93 -5.39
N ALA A 43 11.95 7.84 -5.31
CA ALA A 43 13.39 7.85 -5.47
C ALA A 43 13.82 8.22 -6.90
N SER A 44 12.99 7.91 -7.90
CA SER A 44 13.16 8.36 -9.29
C SER A 44 13.31 9.87 -9.43
N ASP A 45 12.82 10.65 -8.47
CA ASP A 45 12.86 12.11 -8.55
C ASP A 45 14.14 12.73 -7.98
N TRP A 46 14.97 11.96 -7.26
CA TRP A 46 16.11 12.50 -6.51
C TRP A 46 17.20 13.09 -7.41
N ASP A 47 17.43 12.48 -8.57
CA ASP A 47 18.40 12.96 -9.55
C ASP A 47 17.82 14.04 -10.49
N HIS A 48 16.50 14.13 -10.58
CA HIS A 48 15.81 15.01 -11.53
C HIS A 48 15.29 16.31 -10.88
N HIS A 49 15.10 16.32 -9.57
CA HIS A 49 14.53 17.46 -8.86
C HIS A 49 15.42 17.89 -7.70
N ALA A 50 16.01 19.08 -7.83
CA ALA A 50 16.87 19.65 -6.81
C ALA A 50 16.17 19.66 -5.42
N GLY A 51 16.90 19.13 -4.43
CA GLY A 51 16.44 19.02 -3.04
C GLY A 51 15.35 17.98 -2.78
N ALA A 52 14.96 17.14 -3.74
CA ALA A 52 13.97 16.08 -3.50
C ALA A 52 14.45 15.07 -2.43
N LEU A 53 15.73 14.67 -2.49
CA LEU A 53 16.32 13.82 -1.47
C LEU A 53 16.35 14.50 -0.10
N ASP A 54 16.75 15.78 -0.03
CA ASP A 54 16.79 16.52 1.25
C ASP A 54 15.41 16.64 1.88
N ARG A 55 14.37 16.90 1.07
CA ARG A 55 12.97 16.91 1.52
C ARG A 55 12.56 15.55 2.04
N CYS A 56 12.89 14.46 1.32
CA CYS A 56 12.62 13.09 1.76
C CYS A 56 13.27 12.79 3.12
N ILE A 57 14.56 13.11 3.29
CA ILE A 57 15.31 12.90 4.53
C ILE A 57 14.70 13.69 5.69
N ALA A 58 14.43 14.99 5.48
CA ALA A 58 13.80 15.83 6.49
C ALA A 58 12.39 15.34 6.87
N ASP A 59 11.68 14.77 5.90
CA ASP A 59 10.35 14.22 6.10
C ASP A 59 10.36 12.93 6.92
N ILE A 60 11.24 11.98 6.57
CA ILE A 60 11.51 10.79 7.38
C ILE A 60 11.81 11.20 8.83
N GLY A 61 12.65 12.23 9.04
CA GLY A 61 13.04 12.69 10.37
C GLY A 61 11.89 13.11 11.30
N ARG A 62 10.75 13.56 10.74
CA ARG A 62 9.58 13.98 11.52
C ARG A 62 8.40 13.00 11.48
N ALA A 63 8.49 11.94 10.67
CA ALA A 63 7.38 11.03 10.41
C ALA A 63 6.99 10.19 11.62
N ASP A 64 5.71 10.09 11.95
CA ASP A 64 5.21 9.17 12.98
C ASP A 64 5.07 7.73 12.46
N ILE A 65 4.84 7.56 11.17
CA ILE A 65 4.84 6.24 10.53
C ILE A 65 5.62 6.33 9.23
N VAL A 66 6.56 5.40 9.01
CA VAL A 66 7.35 5.34 7.78
C VAL A 66 7.06 4.04 7.04
N ILE A 67 6.75 4.15 5.74
CA ILE A 67 6.57 3.05 4.80
C ILE A 67 7.64 3.19 3.71
N ALA A 68 8.70 2.39 3.79
CA ALA A 68 9.71 2.28 2.75
C ALA A 68 9.41 1.05 1.89
N THR A 69 9.17 1.24 0.59
CA THR A 69 8.70 0.16 -0.29
C THR A 69 9.27 0.23 -1.70
N MET A 70 9.56 -0.92 -2.32
CA MET A 70 10.15 -1.01 -3.67
C MET A 70 11.55 -0.39 -3.81
N LEU A 71 12.27 -0.14 -2.72
CA LEU A 71 13.64 0.35 -2.77
C LEU A 71 14.60 -0.81 -3.04
N PHE A 72 15.08 -0.92 -4.28
CA PHE A 72 15.95 -2.02 -4.73
C PHE A 72 17.33 -1.58 -5.24
N LEU A 73 17.51 -0.28 -5.53
CA LEU A 73 18.78 0.24 -6.02
C LEU A 73 19.66 0.61 -4.83
N ASP A 74 20.89 0.08 -4.80
CA ASP A 74 21.85 0.30 -3.71
C ASP A 74 22.06 1.78 -3.41
N ASP A 75 22.18 2.62 -4.44
CA ASP A 75 22.39 4.06 -4.26
C ASP A 75 21.16 4.74 -3.65
N HIS A 76 19.95 4.35 -4.09
CA HIS A 76 18.73 4.86 -3.47
C HIS A 76 18.61 4.44 -2.01
N ILE A 77 18.96 3.18 -1.70
CA ILE A 77 18.90 2.70 -0.32
C ILE A 77 19.90 3.48 0.53
N ARG A 78 21.17 3.55 0.11
CA ARG A 78 22.24 4.28 0.82
C ARG A 78 21.87 5.73 1.10
N ALA A 79 21.18 6.40 0.19
CA ALA A 79 20.80 7.80 0.33
C ALA A 79 19.84 8.04 1.53
N VAL A 80 18.88 7.15 1.77
CA VAL A 80 17.88 7.31 2.85
C VAL A 80 18.11 6.43 4.08
N MET A 81 18.97 5.41 3.97
CA MET A 81 19.28 4.45 5.03
C MET A 81 19.64 5.12 6.37
N PRO A 82 20.50 6.17 6.43
CA PRO A 82 20.82 6.84 7.69
C PRO A 82 19.61 7.52 8.34
N ALA A 83 18.75 8.15 7.55
CA ALA A 83 17.53 8.81 8.04
C ALA A 83 16.52 7.79 8.58
N LEU A 84 16.36 6.67 7.87
CA LEU A 84 15.50 5.57 8.30
C LEU A 84 16.00 4.94 9.61
N GLU A 85 17.30 4.68 9.74
CA GLU A 85 17.90 4.17 10.98
C GLU A 85 17.71 5.12 12.15
N ALA A 86 17.99 6.42 11.94
CA ALA A 86 17.84 7.44 12.97
C ALA A 86 16.39 7.55 13.45
N ARG A 87 15.40 7.49 12.54
CA ARG A 87 13.99 7.63 12.90
C ARG A 87 13.38 6.37 13.52
N ARG A 88 13.95 5.20 13.26
CA ARG A 88 13.32 3.90 13.49
C ARG A 88 12.74 3.71 14.89
N GLU A 89 13.47 4.10 15.93
CA GLU A 89 13.04 3.87 17.32
C GLU A 89 12.06 4.95 17.81
N ASP A 90 12.05 6.14 17.20
CA ASP A 90 11.26 7.30 17.64
C ASP A 90 9.91 7.45 16.93
N CYS A 91 9.72 6.82 15.78
CA CYS A 91 8.40 6.76 15.13
C CYS A 91 7.44 5.79 15.87
N ALA A 92 6.16 5.76 15.54
CA ALA A 92 5.21 4.76 16.04
C ALA A 92 5.37 3.40 15.32
N ALA A 93 5.66 3.44 14.02
CA ALA A 93 5.84 2.26 13.18
C ALA A 93 6.77 2.53 11.99
N MET A 94 7.59 1.54 11.65
CA MET A 94 8.43 1.56 10.45
C MET A 94 8.24 0.25 9.68
N LEU A 95 7.96 0.34 8.38
CA LEU A 95 7.73 -0.80 7.51
C LEU A 95 8.68 -0.76 6.32
N GLY A 96 9.49 -1.81 6.17
CA GLY A 96 10.24 -2.09 4.95
C GLY A 96 9.54 -3.20 4.15
N LEU A 97 8.84 -2.82 3.09
CA LEU A 97 8.08 -3.72 2.21
C LEU A 97 8.79 -3.86 0.88
N MET A 98 8.76 -5.04 0.25
CA MET A 98 9.27 -5.23 -1.14
C MET A 98 10.57 -4.45 -1.43
N SER A 99 11.56 -4.47 -0.54
CA SER A 99 12.78 -3.64 -0.67
C SER A 99 14.01 -4.48 -0.36
N GLY A 100 15.20 -3.90 -0.51
CA GLY A 100 16.47 -4.48 -0.08
C GLY A 100 16.44 -5.00 1.35
N ALA A 101 17.24 -6.04 1.64
CA ALA A 101 17.19 -6.75 2.91
C ALA A 101 17.47 -5.84 4.11
N GLU A 102 18.32 -4.82 3.94
CA GLU A 102 18.64 -3.81 4.94
C GLU A 102 17.43 -2.95 5.31
N VAL A 103 16.67 -2.45 4.33
CA VAL A 103 15.43 -1.70 4.55
C VAL A 103 14.38 -2.59 5.21
N VAL A 104 14.20 -3.83 4.72
CA VAL A 104 13.27 -4.79 5.32
C VAL A 104 13.62 -5.08 6.79
N LYS A 105 14.92 -5.15 7.12
CA LYS A 105 15.41 -5.40 8.49
C LYS A 105 15.00 -4.32 9.48
N LEU A 106 14.80 -3.07 9.03
CA LEU A 106 14.33 -1.98 9.87
C LEU A 106 12.86 -2.11 10.30
N THR A 107 12.08 -2.99 9.69
CA THR A 107 10.66 -3.16 10.03
C THR A 107 10.47 -3.34 11.55
N ARG A 108 9.68 -2.43 12.14
CA ARG A 108 9.29 -2.39 13.55
C ARG A 108 7.82 -1.99 13.63
N LEU A 109 7.01 -2.90 14.16
CA LEU A 109 5.56 -2.76 14.29
C LEU A 109 5.16 -3.20 15.69
N GLY A 110 4.94 -2.24 16.60
CA GLY A 110 4.70 -2.57 18.01
C GLY A 110 5.82 -3.44 18.58
N ALA A 111 5.48 -4.67 19.02
CA ALA A 111 6.46 -5.62 19.54
C ALA A 111 7.18 -6.43 18.43
N TYR A 112 6.64 -6.44 17.21
CA TYR A 112 7.22 -7.16 16.09
C TYR A 112 8.40 -6.42 15.49
N ARG A 113 9.51 -7.14 15.28
CA ARG A 113 10.73 -6.60 14.68
C ARG A 113 11.37 -7.62 13.75
N MET A 114 11.83 -7.17 12.58
CA MET A 114 12.49 -8.03 11.59
C MET A 114 13.96 -8.35 11.94
N ASP A 115 14.62 -7.46 12.68
CA ASP A 115 16.02 -7.58 13.12
C ASP A 115 16.22 -8.65 14.20
N LYS A 116 15.18 -8.94 15.00
CA LYS A 116 15.25 -9.99 16.03
C LYS A 116 15.04 -11.38 15.41
N PRO A 117 15.76 -12.41 15.92
CA PRO A 117 15.46 -13.79 15.57
C PRO A 117 14.02 -14.10 16.00
N ALA A 118 13.24 -14.60 15.06
CA ALA A 118 11.85 -14.93 15.32
C ALA A 118 11.79 -16.07 16.34
N LYS A 119 11.11 -15.85 17.47
CA LYS A 119 10.84 -16.89 18.47
C LYS A 119 9.44 -17.47 18.24
N GLY A 120 9.27 -18.77 18.45
CA GLY A 120 7.96 -19.43 18.35
C GLY A 120 7.38 -19.49 16.92
N PRO A 121 6.04 -19.46 16.75
CA PRO A 121 5.36 -19.59 15.44
C PRO A 121 5.81 -18.58 14.36
N LEU A 122 6.39 -17.45 14.78
CA LEU A 122 6.98 -16.43 13.90
C LEU A 122 8.23 -16.93 13.16
N ALA A 123 8.96 -17.90 13.71
CA ALA A 123 10.14 -18.50 13.08
C ALA A 123 9.77 -19.29 11.82
N LEU A 124 8.59 -19.90 11.82
CA LEU A 124 8.06 -20.66 10.69
C LEU A 124 7.68 -19.72 9.53
N LEU A 125 7.09 -18.56 9.83
CA LEU A 125 6.77 -17.52 8.85
C LEU A 125 8.02 -16.89 8.22
N LYS A 126 9.08 -16.67 9.02
CA LYS A 126 10.37 -16.17 8.52
C LYS A 126 11.06 -17.18 7.59
N ARG A 127 10.91 -18.49 7.86
CA ARG A 127 11.41 -19.57 6.98
C ARG A 127 10.58 -19.72 5.69
N LEU A 128 9.28 -19.46 5.74
CA LEU A 128 8.38 -19.49 4.56
C LEU A 128 8.63 -18.34 3.57
N ARG A 129 9.28 -17.25 3.99
CA ARG A 129 9.64 -16.10 3.14
C ARG A 129 10.91 -16.31 2.30
N GLY A 130 11.60 -17.45 2.45
CA GLY A 130 12.78 -17.80 1.66
C GLY A 130 14.09 -17.31 2.28
N SER A 131 15.12 -18.16 2.21
CA SER A 131 16.49 -17.81 2.59
C SER A 131 17.14 -16.95 1.51
N SER A 132 17.91 -15.96 1.93
CA SER A 132 18.67 -15.00 1.10
C SER A 132 19.85 -15.62 0.32
N LYS A 133 19.69 -16.83 -0.24
CA LYS A 133 20.68 -17.42 -1.15
C LYS A 133 20.16 -17.29 -2.57
N GLY A 134 20.99 -16.67 -3.41
CA GLY A 134 20.71 -16.26 -4.79
C GLY A 134 19.96 -17.32 -5.60
N GLY A 135 18.86 -16.88 -6.19
CA GLY A 135 18.03 -17.63 -7.10
C GLY A 135 16.85 -16.75 -7.45
N GLY A 136 16.83 -16.23 -8.68
CA GLY A 136 15.82 -15.29 -9.17
C GLY A 136 14.42 -15.76 -8.81
N SER A 137 13.76 -15.05 -7.90
CA SER A 137 12.36 -15.26 -7.59
C SER A 137 11.56 -14.78 -8.80
N SER A 138 11.16 -15.71 -9.68
CA SER A 138 10.28 -15.40 -10.82
C SER A 138 9.04 -14.65 -10.34
N GLY A 139 8.60 -13.61 -11.07
CA GLY A 139 7.44 -12.78 -10.70
C GLY A 139 6.16 -13.59 -10.45
N ALA A 140 6.02 -14.76 -11.08
CA ALA A 140 4.95 -15.72 -10.83
C ALA A 140 4.96 -16.30 -9.40
N GLY A 141 6.15 -16.53 -8.83
CA GLY A 141 6.32 -17.01 -7.44
C GLY A 141 5.92 -15.96 -6.40
N GLN A 142 6.28 -14.69 -6.65
CA GLN A 142 5.82 -13.57 -5.82
C GLN A 142 4.30 -13.40 -5.93
N MET A 143 3.73 -13.41 -7.13
CA MET A 143 2.28 -13.29 -7.32
C MET A 143 1.50 -14.44 -6.65
N LYS A 144 2.04 -15.66 -6.67
CA LYS A 144 1.46 -16.82 -5.97
C LYS A 144 1.55 -16.68 -4.44
N MET A 145 2.59 -16.02 -3.91
CA MET A 145 2.71 -15.68 -2.49
C MET A 145 1.71 -14.61 -2.08
N LEU A 146 1.51 -13.59 -2.93
CA LEU A 146 0.52 -12.52 -2.76
C LEU A 146 -0.92 -13.06 -2.77
N ARG A 147 -1.26 -13.95 -3.70
CA ARG A 147 -2.57 -14.62 -3.74
C ARG A 147 -2.84 -15.55 -2.56
N ARG A 148 -1.79 -15.99 -1.84
CA ARG A 148 -1.90 -16.87 -0.65
C ARG A 148 -1.90 -16.11 0.66
N LEU A 149 -1.54 -14.82 0.65
CA LEU A 149 -1.49 -13.98 1.84
C LEU A 149 -2.83 -13.87 2.59
N PRO A 150 -3.99 -13.68 1.94
CA PRO A 150 -5.28 -13.65 2.63
C PRO A 150 -5.57 -14.94 3.41
N ARG A 151 -5.21 -16.10 2.83
CA ARG A 151 -5.36 -17.40 3.51
C ARG A 151 -4.40 -17.54 4.69
N MET A 152 -3.15 -17.07 4.56
CA MET A 152 -2.18 -17.08 5.66
C MET A 152 -2.63 -16.18 6.83
N LEU A 153 -3.26 -15.04 6.54
CA LEU A 153 -3.78 -14.12 7.56
C LEU A 153 -4.86 -14.74 8.47
N ARG A 154 -5.69 -15.66 7.94
CA ARG A 154 -6.78 -16.32 8.71
C ARG A 154 -6.24 -17.22 9.84
N PHE A 155 -5.01 -17.69 9.73
CA PHE A 155 -4.38 -18.58 10.69
C PHE A 155 -3.42 -17.87 11.66
N ILE A 156 -3.31 -16.54 11.59
CA ILE A 156 -2.46 -15.77 12.49
C ILE A 156 -3.17 -15.61 13.84
N PRO A 157 -2.65 -16.18 14.94
CA PRO A 157 -3.27 -16.08 16.26
C PRO A 157 -3.32 -14.63 16.74
N GLY A 158 -4.21 -14.33 17.70
CA GLY A 158 -4.38 -12.99 18.27
C GLY A 158 -3.08 -12.36 18.81
N THR A 159 -2.08 -13.18 19.15
CA THR A 159 -0.76 -12.72 19.62
C THR A 159 0.18 -12.25 18.50
N ALA A 160 -0.14 -12.48 17.23
CA ALA A 160 0.71 -12.15 16.08
C ALA A 160 0.08 -11.09 15.15
N GLN A 161 -0.79 -10.22 15.70
CA GLN A 161 -1.50 -9.19 14.93
C GLN A 161 -0.59 -8.16 14.25
N ASP A 162 0.62 -7.91 14.77
CA ASP A 162 1.60 -7.02 14.11
C ASP A 162 2.13 -7.62 12.80
N VAL A 163 2.29 -8.95 12.75
CA VAL A 163 2.62 -9.65 11.49
C VAL A 163 1.46 -9.62 10.52
N ARG A 164 0.24 -9.76 11.04
CA ARG A 164 -0.96 -9.57 10.21
C ARG A 164 -1.00 -8.15 9.63
N ALA A 165 -0.70 -7.13 10.43
CA ALA A 165 -0.65 -5.74 9.97
C ALA A 165 0.42 -5.52 8.88
N TYR A 166 1.61 -6.11 9.03
CA TYR A 166 2.64 -6.09 7.98
C TYR A 166 2.11 -6.62 6.64
N PHE A 167 1.49 -7.80 6.66
CA PHE A 167 0.97 -8.44 5.46
C PHE A 167 -0.30 -7.79 4.90
N LEU A 168 -1.10 -7.16 5.76
CA LEU A 168 -2.26 -6.38 5.33
C LEU A 168 -1.81 -5.10 4.61
N THR A 169 -0.78 -4.41 5.14
CA THR A 169 -0.17 -3.25 4.50
C THR A 169 0.36 -3.59 3.11
N LEU A 170 1.04 -4.74 2.99
CA LEU A 170 1.51 -5.24 1.70
C LEU A 170 0.35 -5.46 0.70
N GLN A 171 -0.78 -6.02 1.16
CA GLN A 171 -1.95 -6.24 0.31
C GLN A 171 -2.58 -4.93 -0.16
N TYR A 172 -2.76 -3.95 0.73
CA TYR A 172 -3.27 -2.63 0.32
C TYR A 172 -2.35 -1.99 -0.73
N TRP A 173 -1.04 -2.03 -0.50
CA TRP A 173 -0.06 -1.45 -1.41
C TRP A 173 -0.16 -2.04 -2.81
N LEU A 174 -0.25 -3.37 -2.90
CA LEU A 174 -0.31 -4.09 -4.17
C LEU A 174 -1.64 -3.92 -4.91
N ALA A 175 -2.74 -3.74 -4.18
CA ALA A 175 -4.03 -3.47 -4.79
C ALA A 175 -4.07 -2.05 -5.40
N GLY A 176 -3.34 -1.08 -4.81
CA GLY A 176 -2.92 0.14 -5.49
C GLY A 176 -4.04 1.13 -5.88
N SER A 177 -5.20 1.04 -5.24
CA SER A 177 -6.31 2.00 -5.42
C SER A 177 -6.39 3.01 -4.28
N ASP A 178 -7.10 4.11 -4.52
CA ASP A 178 -7.28 5.19 -3.54
C ASP A 178 -7.84 4.69 -2.21
N ASP A 179 -8.88 3.85 -2.28
CA ASP A 179 -9.51 3.28 -1.09
C ASP A 179 -8.56 2.37 -0.30
N ASN A 180 -7.68 1.67 -1.01
CA ASN A 180 -6.68 0.82 -0.38
C ASN A 180 -5.59 1.65 0.30
N VAL A 181 -5.15 2.77 -0.31
CA VAL A 181 -4.19 3.69 0.33
C VAL A 181 -4.80 4.32 1.60
N VAL A 182 -6.04 4.80 1.53
CA VAL A 182 -6.75 5.35 2.69
C VAL A 182 -6.90 4.30 3.79
N SER A 183 -7.34 3.09 3.44
CA SER A 183 -7.53 2.01 4.40
C SER A 183 -6.20 1.53 4.99
N MET A 184 -5.13 1.53 4.21
CA MET A 184 -3.77 1.23 4.68
C MET A 184 -3.33 2.23 5.77
N VAL A 185 -3.42 3.52 5.48
CA VAL A 185 -3.02 4.58 6.41
C VAL A 185 -3.88 4.55 7.67
N ARG A 186 -5.21 4.41 7.55
CA ARG A 186 -6.11 4.24 8.71
C ARG A 186 -5.77 3.02 9.55
N ALA A 187 -5.44 1.88 8.91
CA ALA A 187 -5.14 0.64 9.63
C ALA A 187 -3.89 0.80 10.50
N LEU A 188 -2.87 1.46 9.96
CA LEU A 188 -1.62 1.74 10.66
C LEU A 188 -1.83 2.80 11.75
N ALA A 189 -2.53 3.90 11.44
CA ALA A 189 -2.85 4.96 12.38
C ALA A 189 -3.66 4.46 13.58
N HIS A 190 -4.71 3.67 13.34
CA HIS A 190 -5.52 3.07 14.39
C HIS A 190 -4.70 2.16 15.30
N ARG A 191 -3.85 1.32 14.71
CA ARG A 191 -3.11 0.30 15.45
C ARG A 191 -1.93 0.85 16.23
N TYR A 192 -1.20 1.82 15.68
CA TYR A 192 0.09 2.24 16.23
C TYR A 192 0.10 3.68 16.75
N ALA A 193 -0.88 4.51 16.37
CA ALA A 193 -0.96 5.90 16.81
C ALA A 193 -2.23 6.24 17.62
N GLY A 194 -3.17 5.30 17.79
CA GLY A 194 -4.33 5.48 18.66
C GLY A 194 -5.49 6.28 18.05
N HIS A 195 -5.53 6.42 16.73
CA HIS A 195 -6.70 6.99 16.03
C HIS A 195 -7.92 6.08 16.18
N ALA A 196 -9.11 6.65 16.41
CA ALA A 196 -10.32 5.88 16.67
C ALA A 196 -10.89 5.17 15.42
N VAL A 197 -10.64 5.71 14.23
CA VAL A 197 -11.23 5.22 12.98
C VAL A 197 -10.55 3.93 12.53
N LYS A 198 -11.30 2.84 12.56
CA LYS A 198 -10.84 1.53 12.07
C LYS A 198 -10.90 1.48 10.54
N ALA A 199 -9.86 0.91 9.93
CA ALA A 199 -9.84 0.66 8.50
C ALA A 199 -10.77 -0.47 8.05
N GLU A 200 -11.31 -0.33 6.84
CA GLU A 200 -11.92 -1.43 6.09
C GLU A 200 -10.86 -2.41 5.60
N ALA A 201 -11.22 -3.64 5.23
CA ALA A 201 -10.28 -4.62 4.67
C ALA A 201 -9.81 -4.21 3.26
N PRO A 202 -8.63 -4.70 2.79
CA PRO A 202 -8.18 -4.44 1.43
C PRO A 202 -9.21 -4.91 0.42
N ARG A 203 -9.53 -4.02 -0.53
CA ARG A 203 -10.42 -4.33 -1.64
C ARG A 203 -9.58 -4.91 -2.77
N ASP A 204 -9.98 -6.09 -3.24
CA ASP A 204 -9.36 -6.73 -4.40
C ASP A 204 -10.07 -6.23 -5.67
N TYR A 205 -9.29 -5.88 -6.69
CA TYR A 205 -9.80 -5.37 -7.96
C TYR A 205 -9.26 -6.25 -9.09
N PRO A 206 -10.12 -6.74 -9.99
CA PRO A 206 -9.71 -7.70 -11.01
C PRO A 206 -8.57 -7.17 -11.89
N ASP A 207 -7.63 -8.06 -12.22
CA ASP A 207 -6.51 -7.76 -13.13
C ASP A 207 -7.02 -7.48 -14.55
N VAL A 208 -7.96 -8.32 -15.02
CA VAL A 208 -8.72 -8.17 -16.25
C VAL A 208 -10.17 -8.45 -15.91
N GLY A 209 -11.07 -7.58 -16.37
CA GLY A 209 -12.48 -7.70 -16.05
C GLY A 209 -13.34 -6.76 -16.88
N VAL A 210 -14.58 -6.62 -16.43
CA VAL A 210 -15.57 -5.71 -16.97
C VAL A 210 -15.84 -4.58 -15.98
N TYR A 211 -16.17 -3.42 -16.52
CA TYR A 211 -16.51 -2.23 -15.75
C TYR A 211 -17.91 -1.74 -16.15
N HIS A 212 -18.69 -1.31 -15.16
CA HIS A 212 -19.92 -0.55 -15.40
C HIS A 212 -20.25 0.28 -14.15
N PRO A 213 -20.68 1.55 -14.28
CA PRO A 213 -20.98 2.41 -13.13
C PRO A 213 -22.07 1.86 -12.20
N MET A 214 -22.94 0.99 -12.71
CA MET A 214 -24.01 0.32 -11.93
C MET A 214 -23.57 -0.95 -11.19
N LEU A 215 -22.35 -1.45 -11.41
CA LEU A 215 -21.85 -2.61 -10.68
C LEU A 215 -21.50 -2.22 -9.24
N ALA A 216 -21.79 -3.10 -8.29
CA ALA A 216 -21.31 -2.95 -6.93
C ALA A 216 -19.77 -3.03 -6.93
N GLY A 217 -19.10 -1.93 -6.56
CA GLY A 217 -17.64 -1.81 -6.65
C GLY A 217 -17.11 -1.48 -8.06
N GLY A 218 -17.97 -1.20 -9.03
CA GLY A 218 -17.63 -0.73 -10.37
C GLY A 218 -17.03 -1.77 -11.32
N MET A 219 -16.43 -2.85 -10.81
CA MET A 219 -15.75 -3.88 -11.60
C MET A 219 -16.23 -5.30 -11.28
N SER A 220 -16.11 -6.20 -12.26
CA SER A 220 -16.26 -7.65 -12.07
C SER A 220 -15.29 -8.44 -12.96
N GLU A 221 -14.93 -9.66 -12.57
CA GLU A 221 -14.25 -10.63 -13.44
C GLU A 221 -15.18 -11.27 -14.47
N ARG A 222 -16.51 -11.15 -14.29
CA ARG A 222 -17.50 -11.86 -15.11
C ARG A 222 -18.31 -10.89 -15.96
N VAL A 223 -18.27 -11.09 -17.27
CA VAL A 223 -19.12 -10.37 -18.23
C VAL A 223 -20.61 -10.50 -17.90
N ALA A 224 -21.03 -11.63 -17.34
CA ALA A 224 -22.42 -11.89 -16.96
C ALA A 224 -22.95 -10.95 -15.85
N ASP A 225 -22.06 -10.26 -15.13
CA ASP A 225 -22.46 -9.28 -14.12
C ASP A 225 -22.83 -7.93 -14.73
N LEU A 226 -22.42 -7.65 -15.98
CA LEU A 226 -22.79 -6.42 -16.67
C LEU A 226 -24.31 -6.31 -16.80
N PRO A 227 -24.88 -5.12 -16.57
CA PRO A 227 -26.30 -4.90 -16.82
C PRO A 227 -26.61 -5.12 -18.30
N ARG A 228 -27.77 -5.73 -18.56
CA ARG A 228 -28.27 -5.93 -19.93
C ARG A 228 -29.16 -4.76 -20.32
N ALA A 229 -28.81 -4.08 -21.40
CA ALA A 229 -29.68 -3.06 -21.97
C ALA A 229 -30.92 -3.71 -22.60
N THR A 230 -32.11 -3.14 -22.31
CA THR A 230 -33.36 -3.54 -22.95
C THR A 230 -33.46 -2.88 -24.33
N GLY A 231 -33.79 -3.66 -25.37
CA GLY A 231 -33.92 -3.14 -26.73
C GLY A 231 -32.60 -2.78 -27.43
N ALA A 232 -31.48 -3.36 -26.99
CA ALA A 232 -30.17 -3.15 -27.61
C ALA A 232 -30.18 -3.51 -29.11
N ARG A 233 -29.69 -2.59 -29.95
CA ARG A 233 -29.55 -2.79 -31.42
C ARG A 233 -28.20 -3.39 -31.83
N GLY A 234 -27.27 -3.51 -30.89
CA GLY A 234 -25.93 -4.02 -31.08
C GLY A 234 -25.11 -3.89 -29.80
N THR A 235 -23.85 -4.34 -29.85
CA THR A 235 -22.92 -4.29 -28.73
C THR A 235 -21.67 -3.52 -29.13
N VAL A 236 -21.30 -2.51 -28.34
CA VAL A 236 -20.04 -1.77 -28.49
C VAL A 236 -19.11 -2.20 -27.36
N GLY A 237 -17.90 -2.65 -27.70
CA GLY A 237 -16.86 -2.95 -26.73
C GLY A 237 -15.97 -1.73 -26.47
N LEU A 238 -15.83 -1.34 -25.20
CA LEU A 238 -14.93 -0.27 -24.78
C LEU A 238 -13.69 -0.87 -24.09
N LEU A 239 -12.51 -0.38 -24.44
CA LEU A 239 -11.27 -0.70 -23.74
C LEU A 239 -10.90 0.45 -22.83
N LEU A 240 -10.88 0.18 -21.53
CA LEU A 240 -10.63 1.18 -20.50
C LEU A 240 -9.27 0.91 -19.84
N LEU A 241 -8.59 1.97 -19.43
CA LEU A 241 -7.38 1.85 -18.63
C LEU A 241 -7.75 1.61 -17.16
N ARG A 242 -7.32 0.47 -16.62
CA ARG A 242 -7.58 0.07 -15.22
C ARG A 242 -7.12 1.12 -14.21
N SER A 243 -6.03 1.83 -14.49
CA SER A 243 -5.51 2.89 -13.61
C SER A 243 -6.53 3.99 -13.30
N TYR A 244 -7.30 4.42 -14.30
CA TYR A 244 -8.35 5.43 -14.13
C TYR A 244 -9.52 4.90 -13.31
N LEU A 245 -9.89 3.64 -13.51
CA LEU A 245 -10.96 2.99 -12.76
C LEU A 245 -10.60 2.83 -11.27
N LEU A 246 -9.35 2.50 -10.96
CA LEU A 246 -8.85 2.39 -9.57
C LEU A 246 -8.70 3.75 -8.87
N ALA A 247 -8.49 4.80 -9.66
CA ALA A 247 -8.39 6.18 -9.22
C ALA A 247 -9.75 6.88 -9.06
N HIS A 248 -10.85 6.18 -9.33
CA HIS A 248 -12.20 6.75 -9.43
C HIS A 248 -12.30 7.93 -10.41
N ASP A 249 -11.40 8.00 -11.39
CA ASP A 249 -11.40 8.98 -12.47
C ASP A 249 -12.12 8.39 -13.69
N THR A 250 -13.41 8.11 -13.52
CA THR A 250 -14.22 7.36 -14.50
C THR A 250 -15.31 8.19 -15.16
N GLY A 251 -15.51 9.46 -14.77
CA GLY A 251 -16.65 10.25 -15.22
C GLY A 251 -16.75 10.38 -16.75
N HIS A 252 -15.61 10.42 -17.44
CA HIS A 252 -15.57 10.44 -18.91
C HIS A 252 -15.95 9.08 -19.52
N TYR A 253 -15.55 7.96 -18.92
CA TYR A 253 -16.01 6.63 -19.33
C TYR A 253 -17.50 6.44 -19.05
N ASP A 254 -17.97 6.88 -17.89
CA ASP A 254 -19.37 6.77 -17.48
C ASP A 254 -20.29 7.54 -18.41
N GLY A 255 -19.87 8.73 -18.85
CA GLY A 255 -20.56 9.51 -19.86
C GLY A 255 -20.67 8.79 -21.21
N VAL A 256 -19.60 8.12 -21.66
CA VAL A 256 -19.63 7.31 -22.90
C VAL A 256 -20.53 6.09 -22.74
N ILE A 257 -20.42 5.36 -21.62
CA ILE A 257 -21.23 4.17 -21.33
C ILE A 257 -22.72 4.54 -21.27
N ALA A 258 -23.07 5.70 -20.72
CA ALA A 258 -24.45 6.17 -20.67
C ALA A 258 -25.01 6.60 -22.03
N ALA A 259 -24.16 6.95 -22.99
CA ALA A 259 -24.55 7.44 -24.31
C ALA A 259 -24.74 6.33 -25.36
N ILE A 260 -24.29 5.10 -25.08
CA ILE A 260 -24.35 3.94 -25.98
C ILE A 260 -25.44 2.94 -25.56
#